data_AF-A0A6I3LAY3-F1
#
_entry.id   AF-A0A6I3LAY3-F1
#
_cell.length_a   1.000
_cell.length_b   1.000
_cell.length_c   1.000
_cell.angle_alpha   90.00
_cell.angle_beta   90.00
_cell.angle_gamma   90.00
#
_symmetry.space_group_name_H-M   'P 1'
#
loop_
_entity.id
_entity.type
_entity.pdbx_description
1 polymer ?
#
loop_
_entity_poly.entity_id
_entity_poly.type
_entity_poly.pdbx_seq_one_letter_code
_entity_poly.pdbx_strand_id
1 'polypeptide(L)'
;MNTKTNTTQTPVNTCACGTCGQQVGPKATYRPGHDARHVSVLVATLQNSIADGQEITKATITTTAKQLPSEALRGKFIRAAERMLAKEAA
;
A
#
# COMPACT_ATOMS: atom_id res chain seq x y z
N MET A 1 36.64 28.72 -18.64
CA MET A 1 35.81 28.60 -17.42
C MET A 1 34.58 27.80 -17.80
N ASN A 2 34.61 26.47 -17.65
CA ASN A 2 33.55 25.61 -18.18
C ASN A 2 33.11 24.59 -17.13
N THR A 3 32.17 24.99 -16.28
CA THR A 3 31.39 24.09 -15.44
C THR A 3 29.92 24.30 -15.76
N LYS A 4 29.41 23.53 -16.73
CA LYS A 4 27.97 23.32 -16.91
C LYS A 4 27.61 22.00 -16.22
N THR A 5 27.47 22.03 -14.90
CA THR A 5 26.72 21.00 -14.18
C THR A 5 25.24 21.23 -14.44
N ASN A 6 24.74 20.61 -15.51
CA ASN A 6 23.31 20.49 -15.74
C ASN A 6 22.78 19.46 -14.74
N THR A 7 22.44 19.90 -13.53
CA THR A 7 21.77 19.07 -12.53
C THR A 7 20.37 18.78 -13.05
N THR A 8 20.24 17.71 -13.84
CA THR A 8 18.94 17.17 -14.23
C THR A 8 18.25 16.72 -12.94
N GLN A 9 17.37 17.55 -12.39
CA GLN A 9 16.52 17.19 -11.27
C GLN A 9 15.69 16.00 -11.70
N THR A 10 16.12 14.81 -11.29
CA THR A 10 15.37 13.59 -11.53
C THR A 10 14.15 13.65 -10.63
N PRO A 11 12.91 13.53 -11.15
CA PRO A 11 11.73 13.55 -10.30
C PRO A 11 11.86 12.44 -9.25
N VAL A 12 11.83 12.84 -7.98
CA VAL A 12 11.85 11.91 -6.84
C VAL A 12 10.41 11.57 -6.50
N ASN A 13 10.07 10.28 -6.54
CA ASN A 13 8.78 9.82 -6.05
C ASN A 13 8.84 9.71 -4.52
N THR A 14 7.68 9.67 -3.88
CA THR A 14 7.56 9.35 -2.45
C THR A 14 7.09 7.91 -2.30
N CYS A 15 7.63 7.20 -1.31
CA CYS A 15 7.23 5.83 -1.03
C CYS A 15 5.73 5.74 -0.75
N ALA A 16 5.04 4.92 -1.53
CA ALA A 16 3.60 4.71 -1.43
C ALA A 16 3.20 3.80 -0.25
N CYS A 17 4.02 3.67 0.79
CA CYS A 17 3.73 2.81 1.94
C CYS A 17 2.65 3.40 2.88
N GLY A 18 2.19 4.63 2.61
CA GLY A 18 1.21 5.36 3.41
C GLY A 18 1.78 6.01 4.68
N THR A 19 2.83 5.43 5.28
CA THR A 19 3.29 5.85 6.61
C THR A 19 4.70 6.45 6.67
N CYS A 20 5.53 6.23 5.65
CA CYS A 20 6.97 6.53 5.72
C CYS A 20 7.35 7.86 5.06
N GLY A 21 6.64 8.28 4.01
CA GLY A 21 6.89 9.57 3.34
C GLY A 21 8.30 9.75 2.74
N GLN A 22 9.12 8.69 2.70
CA GLN A 22 10.50 8.80 2.25
C GLN A 22 10.61 8.86 0.73
N GLN A 23 11.57 9.64 0.24
CA GLN A 23 11.88 9.71 -1.18
C GLN A 23 12.39 8.36 -1.70
N VAL A 24 11.97 8.02 -2.91
CA VAL A 24 12.39 6.85 -3.66
C VAL A 24 12.78 7.27 -5.08
N GLY A 25 13.55 6.44 -5.76
CA GLY A 25 13.98 6.72 -7.12
C GLY A 25 12.81 6.94 -8.09
N PRO A 26 13.05 7.56 -9.26
CA PRO A 26 12.03 7.97 -10.23
C PRO A 26 11.14 6.83 -10.74
N LYS A 27 11.64 5.60 -10.71
CA LYS A 27 10.91 4.39 -11.14
C LYS A 27 10.44 3.53 -9.98
N ALA A 28 10.82 3.88 -8.74
CA ALA A 28 10.46 3.12 -7.56
C ALA A 28 9.13 3.64 -7.00
N THR A 29 8.26 2.72 -6.59
CA THR A 29 7.00 3.02 -5.89
C THR A 29 7.16 2.85 -4.38
N TYR A 30 8.04 1.93 -3.97
CA TYR A 30 8.28 1.60 -2.57
C TYR A 30 9.78 1.63 -2.26
N ARG A 31 10.11 1.86 -0.99
CA ARG A 31 11.40 1.41 -0.46
C ARG A 31 11.45 -0.12 -0.46
N PRO A 32 12.64 -0.72 -0.54
CA PRO A 32 12.78 -2.16 -0.39
C PRO A 32 12.03 -2.68 0.85
N GLY A 33 11.12 -3.65 0.66
CA GLY A 33 10.33 -4.28 1.72
C GLY A 33 9.09 -3.51 2.21
N HIS A 34 8.80 -2.32 1.68
CA HIS A 34 7.66 -1.51 2.13
C HIS A 34 6.34 -1.80 1.41
N ASP A 35 6.38 -2.58 0.34
CA ASP A 35 5.20 -3.05 -0.38
C ASP A 35 4.33 -3.95 0.52
N ALA A 36 4.98 -4.87 1.27
CA ALA A 36 4.31 -5.72 2.25
C ALA A 36 3.71 -4.89 3.41
N ARG A 37 4.41 -3.83 3.85
CA ARG A 37 3.92 -2.93 4.89
C ARG A 37 2.63 -2.22 4.46
N HIS A 38 2.53 -1.79 3.20
CA HIS A 38 1.29 -1.18 2.70
C HIS A 38 0.13 -2.17 2.80
N VAL A 39 0.32 -3.43 2.37
CA VAL A 39 -0.71 -4.47 2.51
C VAL A 39 -1.14 -4.65 3.97
N SER A 40 -0.18 -4.76 4.90
CA SER A 40 -0.50 -4.92 6.33
C SER A 40 -1.26 -3.74 6.91
N VAL A 41 -0.92 -2.50 6.52
CA VAL A 41 -1.65 -1.30 6.95
C VAL A 41 -3.11 -1.36 6.50
N LEU A 42 -3.37 -1.73 5.24
CA LEU A 42 -4.74 -1.84 4.73
C LEU A 42 -5.55 -2.93 5.44
N VAL A 43 -4.92 -4.06 5.76
CA VAL A 43 -5.60 -5.14 6.53
C VAL A 43 -5.93 -4.66 7.94
N ALA A 44 -5.00 -3.98 8.61
CA ALA A 44 -5.25 -3.39 9.93
C ALA A 44 -6.37 -2.33 9.89
N THR A 45 -6.44 -1.52 8.83
CA THR A 45 -7.55 -0.58 8.62
C THR A 45 -8.89 -1.31 8.53
N LEU A 46 -8.97 -2.40 7.75
CA LEU A 46 -10.20 -3.20 7.69
C LEU A 46 -10.56 -3.81 9.04
N GLN A 47 -9.58 -4.31 9.79
CA GLN A 47 -9.80 -4.88 11.11
C GLN A 47 -10.34 -3.85 12.10
N ASN A 48 -9.78 -2.63 12.10
CA ASN A 48 -10.28 -1.54 12.93
C ASN A 48 -11.71 -1.16 12.54
N SER A 49 -12.03 -1.13 11.24
CA SER A 49 -13.41 -0.87 10.79
C SER A 49 -14.40 -1.93 11.31
N ILE A 50 -14.01 -3.21 11.36
CA ILE A 50 -14.85 -4.26 11.97
C ILE A 50 -15.03 -4.00 13.46
N ALA A 51 -13.96 -3.63 14.17
CA ALA A 51 -14.02 -3.30 15.60
C ALA A 51 -14.93 -2.09 15.89
N ASP A 52 -14.98 -1.12 14.97
CA ASP A 52 -15.88 0.03 14.99
C ASP A 52 -17.33 -0.31 14.59
N GLY A 53 -17.63 -1.58 14.31
CA GLY A 53 -18.96 -2.06 13.92
C GLY A 53 -19.32 -1.83 12.45
N GLN A 54 -18.35 -1.52 11.58
CA GLN A 54 -18.58 -1.41 10.14
C GLN A 54 -18.65 -2.80 9.49
N GLU A 55 -19.63 -2.98 8.61
CA GLU A 55 -19.73 -4.19 7.80
C GLU A 55 -18.70 -4.17 6.66
N ILE A 56 -17.78 -5.13 6.67
CA ILE A 56 -16.80 -5.30 5.59
C ILE A 56 -17.32 -6.28 4.55
N THR A 57 -17.76 -5.73 3.42
CA THR A 57 -18.21 -6.52 2.27
C THR A 57 -17.05 -6.85 1.32
N LYS A 58 -17.26 -7.82 0.41
CA LYS A 58 -16.33 -8.10 -0.70
C LYS A 58 -16.10 -6.87 -1.60
N ALA A 59 -17.10 -6.01 -1.74
CA ALA A 59 -16.98 -4.76 -2.50
C ALA A 59 -16.05 -3.77 -1.79
N THR A 60 -16.12 -3.67 -0.47
CA THR A 60 -15.20 -2.87 0.36
C THR A 60 -13.77 -3.35 0.18
N ILE A 61 -13.52 -4.67 0.31
CA ILE A 61 -12.18 -5.25 0.11
C ILE A 61 -11.66 -4.94 -1.29
N THR A 62 -12.47 -5.15 -2.33
CA THR A 62 -12.04 -4.89 -3.72
C THR A 62 -11.73 -3.41 -3.95
N THR A 63 -12.48 -2.51 -3.30
CA THR A 63 -12.26 -1.06 -3.41
C THR A 63 -10.98 -0.65 -2.68
N THR A 64 -10.75 -1.14 -1.46
CA THR A 64 -9.51 -0.90 -0.70
C THR A 64 -8.29 -1.46 -1.43
N ALA A 65 -8.41 -2.62 -2.09
CA ALA A 65 -7.33 -3.20 -2.87
C ALA A 65 -6.83 -2.25 -3.98
N LYS A 66 -7.69 -1.39 -4.56
CA LYS A 66 -7.28 -0.44 -5.61
C LYS A 66 -6.23 0.57 -5.14
N GLN A 67 -6.06 0.76 -3.83
CA GLN A 67 -4.98 1.59 -3.25
C GLN A 67 -3.60 0.97 -3.46
N LEU A 68 -3.52 -0.33 -3.74
CA LEU A 68 -2.27 -1.00 -4.09
C LEU A 68 -1.98 -0.84 -5.60
N PRO A 69 -0.75 -0.47 -5.97
CA PRO A 69 -0.37 -0.12 -7.33
C PRO A 69 -0.17 -1.34 -8.23
N SER A 70 0.02 -2.55 -7.68
CA SER A 70 0.26 -3.77 -8.45
C SER A 70 -0.77 -4.85 -8.16
N GLU A 71 -1.08 -5.65 -9.18
CA GLU A 71 -2.02 -6.76 -9.08
C GLU A 71 -1.56 -7.84 -8.08
N ALA A 72 -0.25 -8.11 -8.03
CA ALA A 72 0.31 -9.04 -7.06
C ALA A 72 0.05 -8.60 -5.62
N LEU A 73 0.17 -7.31 -5.31
CA LEU A 73 -0.13 -6.77 -3.98
C LEU A 73 -1.63 -6.81 -3.70
N ARG A 74 -2.47 -6.48 -4.69
CA ARG A 74 -3.94 -6.59 -4.60
C ARG A 74 -4.35 -8.01 -4.22
N GLY A 75 -3.82 -9.02 -4.91
CA GLY A 75 -4.11 -10.42 -4.62
C GLY A 75 -3.66 -10.85 -3.22
N LYS A 76 -2.48 -10.40 -2.76
CA LYS A 76 -2.02 -10.66 -1.38
C LYS A 76 -2.95 -10.03 -0.35
N PHE A 77 -3.37 -8.79 -0.57
CA PHE A 77 -4.30 -8.10 0.31
C PHE A 77 -5.67 -8.78 0.38
N ILE A 78 -6.24 -9.14 -0.77
CA ILE A 78 -7.54 -9.84 -0.83
C ILE A 78 -7.49 -11.14 -0.03
N ARG A 79 -6.45 -11.97 -0.26
CA ARG A 79 -6.26 -13.22 0.49
C ARG A 79 -6.11 -13.00 1.99
N ALA A 80 -5.42 -11.93 2.40
CA ALA A 80 -5.26 -11.59 3.81
C ALA A 80 -6.58 -11.13 4.44
N ALA A 81 -7.35 -10.30 3.73
CA ALA A 81 -8.66 -9.82 4.16
C ALA A 81 -9.69 -10.97 4.27
N GLU A 82 -9.70 -11.90 3.30
CA GLU A 82 -10.57 -13.09 3.36
C GLU A 82 -10.24 -13.99 4.56
N ARG A 83 -8.96 -14.22 4.84
CA ARG A 83 -8.53 -14.98 6.04
C ARG A 83 -8.92 -14.28 7.34
N MET A 84 -8.79 -12.96 7.38
CA MET A 84 -9.21 -12.16 8.53
C MET A 84 -10.72 -12.29 8.76
N LEU A 85 -11.54 -12.12 7.72
CA LEU A 85 -13.00 -12.31 7.82
C LEU A 85 -13.39 -13.72 8.26
N ALA A 86 -12.72 -14.75 7.72
CA ALA A 86 -12.96 -16.13 8.13
C ALA A 86 -12.63 -16.38 9.61
N LYS A 87 -11.66 -15.64 10.18
CA LYS A 87 -11.30 -15.73 11.59
C LYS A 87 -12.29 -15.01 12.50
N GLU A 88 -12.82 -13.86 12.07
CA GLU A 88 -13.84 -13.12 12.83
C GLU A 88 -15.21 -13.82 12.82
N ALA A 89 -15.47 -14.66 11.81
CA ALA A 89 -16.70 -15.44 11.69
C ALA A 89 -16.68 -16.80 12.42
N ALA A 90 -15.52 -17.20 12.99
CA ALA A 90 -15.29 -18.48 13.66
C ALA A 90 -15.33 -18.33 15.18
#